data_AF-A0A9Q3VP69-F1
#
_entry.id   AF-A0A9Q3VP69-F1
#
_cell.length_a   1.000
_cell.length_b   1.000
_cell.length_c   1.000
_cell.angle_alpha   90.00
_cell.angle_beta   90.00
_cell.angle_gamma   90.00
#
_symmetry.space_group_name_H-M   'P 1'
#
loop_
_entity.id
_entity.type
_entity.pdbx_description
1 polymer ?
#
loop_
_entity_poly.entity_id
_entity_poly.type
_entity_poly.pdbx_seq_one_letter_code
_entity_poly.pdbx_strand_id
1 'polypeptide(L)' 'MRTAPPERPDVVRLLVAANRAAYERARAVGGVLHPVGAQPMTPGDWRAQFGPAWDELVRAKARYDRRSILTRGYGLWP' A
#
# COMPACT_ATOMS: atom_id res chain seq x y z
N MET A 1 6.98 7.49 -16.82
CA MET A 1 5.82 7.54 -15.89
C MET A 1 4.57 7.76 -16.72
N ARG A 2 3.48 6.99 -16.53
CA ARG A 2 2.21 7.24 -17.24
C ARG A 2 1.37 8.23 -16.43
N THR A 3 0.74 9.18 -17.09
CA THR A 3 -0.13 10.19 -16.47
C THR A 3 -1.57 10.07 -17.00
N ALA A 4 -2.55 10.53 -16.21
CA ALA A 4 -3.95 10.63 -16.61
C ALA A 4 -4.44 12.07 -16.37
N PRO A 5 -5.28 12.63 -17.25
CA PRO A 5 -5.95 13.90 -16.99
C PRO A 5 -6.90 13.78 -15.79
N PRO A 6 -6.85 14.69 -14.81
CA PRO A 6 -7.66 14.61 -13.59
C PRO A 6 -9.18 14.71 -13.85
N GLU A 7 -9.58 15.38 -14.92
CA GLU A 7 -10.98 15.52 -15.36
C GLU A 7 -11.57 14.25 -15.98
N ARG A 8 -10.77 13.19 -16.13
CA ARG A 8 -11.16 11.88 -16.66
C ARG A 8 -11.06 10.79 -15.59
N PRO A 9 -12.00 10.75 -14.62
CA PRO A 9 -11.91 9.84 -13.47
C PRO A 9 -12.00 8.35 -13.88
N ASP A 10 -12.63 8.04 -15.01
CA ASP A 10 -12.62 6.73 -15.64
C ASP A 10 -11.21 6.28 -16.03
N VAL A 11 -10.45 7.18 -16.66
CA VAL A 11 -9.06 6.91 -17.07
C VAL A 11 -8.16 6.79 -15.84
N VAL A 12 -8.32 7.65 -14.84
CA VAL A 12 -7.57 7.57 -13.58
C VAL A 12 -7.75 6.20 -12.92
N ARG A 13 -9.00 5.72 -12.77
CA ARG A 13 -9.28 4.39 -12.19
C ARG A 13 -8.64 3.26 -12.99
N LEU A 14 -8.72 3.33 -14.33
CA LEU A 14 -8.07 2.36 -15.21
C LEU A 14 -6.56 2.29 -14.97
N LEU A 15 -5.90 3.45 -14.84
CA LEU A 15 -4.44 3.51 -14.62
C LEU A 15 -4.05 2.98 -13.25
N VAL A 16 -4.81 3.31 -12.21
CA VAL A 16 -4.59 2.79 -10.86
C VAL A 16 -4.75 1.27 -10.84
N ALA A 17 -5.76 0.72 -11.51
CA ALA A 17 -5.93 -0.73 -11.63
C ALA A 17 -4.76 -1.39 -12.40
N ALA A 18 -4.28 -0.76 -13.48
CA ALA A 18 -3.11 -1.24 -14.21
C ALA A 18 -1.84 -1.23 -13.35
N ASN A 19 -1.64 -0.20 -12.51
CA ASN A 19 -0.53 -0.17 -11.55
C ASN A 19 -0.66 -1.31 -10.55
N ARG A 20 -1.86 -1.60 -10.01
CA ARG A 20 -2.06 -2.74 -9.11
C ARG A 20 -1.67 -4.05 -9.78
N ALA A 21 -2.11 -4.28 -11.01
CA ALA A 21 -1.75 -5.49 -11.75
C ALA A 21 -0.23 -5.62 -11.97
N ALA A 22 0.48 -4.50 -12.22
CA ALA A 22 1.93 -4.51 -12.33
C ALA A 22 2.62 -4.86 -10.99
N TYR A 23 2.13 -4.31 -9.88
CA TYR A 23 2.60 -4.64 -8.54
C TYR A 23 2.42 -6.12 -8.21
N GLU A 24 1.26 -6.71 -8.51
CA GLU A 24 1.01 -8.14 -8.27
C GLU A 24 2.00 -9.03 -9.03
N ARG A 25 2.27 -8.72 -10.30
CA ARG A 25 3.26 -9.45 -11.10
C ARG A 25 4.66 -9.32 -10.54
N ALA A 26 5.05 -8.13 -10.08
CA ALA A 26 6.34 -7.93 -9.43
C ALA A 26 6.44 -8.74 -8.13
N ARG A 27 5.40 -8.69 -7.28
CA ARG A 27 5.36 -9.41 -6.00
C ARG A 27 5.44 -10.92 -6.19
N ALA A 28 4.80 -11.45 -7.24
CA ALA A 28 4.82 -12.88 -7.56
C ALA A 28 6.24 -13.44 -7.83
N VAL A 29 7.18 -12.58 -8.22
CA VAL A 29 8.59 -12.95 -8.46
C VAL A 29 9.54 -12.42 -7.38
N GLY A 30 9.02 -12.04 -6.20
CA GLY A 30 9.81 -11.54 -5.08
C GLY A 30 10.16 -10.04 -5.17
N GLY A 31 9.58 -9.31 -6.13
CA GLY A 31 9.72 -7.87 -6.22
C GLY A 31 9.02 -7.14 -5.07
N VAL A 32 9.61 -6.03 -4.63
CA VAL A 32 9.07 -5.18 -3.56
C VAL A 32 8.73 -3.79 -4.09
N LEU A 33 7.73 -3.16 -3.48
CA LEU A 33 7.35 -1.78 -3.80
C LEU A 33 8.19 -0.81 -2.97
N HIS A 34 8.78 0.19 -3.62
CA HIS A 34 9.28 1.35 -2.90
C HIS A 34 8.10 2.18 -2.37
N PRO A 35 8.00 2.43 -1.04
CA PRO A 35 6.81 3.02 -0.42
C PRO A 35 6.58 4.52 -0.72
N VAL A 36 7.27 5.07 -1.72
CA VAL A 36 7.12 6.47 -2.17
C VAL A 36 5.94 6.64 -3.15
N GLY A 37 5.23 5.55 -3.48
CA GLY A 37 4.12 5.55 -4.45
C GLY A 37 2.72 5.57 -3.83
N ALA A 38 1.73 6.01 -4.62
CA ALA A 38 0.31 6.03 -4.25
C ALA A 38 -0.43 4.72 -4.62
N GLN A 39 0.24 3.57 -4.55
CA GLN A 39 -0.38 2.29 -4.87
C GLN A 39 -1.41 1.93 -3.79
N PRO A 40 -2.65 1.56 -4.14
CA PRO A 40 -3.58 0.98 -3.17
C PRO A 40 -3.00 -0.30 -2.56
N MET A 41 -2.81 -0.27 -1.26
CA MET A 41 -2.26 -1.37 -0.46
C MET A 41 -3.27 -1.82 0.59
N THR A 42 -3.37 -3.13 0.76
CA THR A 42 -4.17 -3.76 1.81
C THR A 42 -3.31 -4.06 3.04
N PRO A 43 -3.90 -4.30 4.22
CA PRO A 43 -3.14 -4.75 5.39
C PRO A 43 -2.29 -6.01 5.11
N GLY A 44 -2.80 -6.92 4.28
CA GLY A 44 -2.07 -8.13 3.87
C GLY A 44 -0.83 -7.82 3.02
N ASP A 45 -0.93 -6.84 2.10
CA ASP A 45 0.23 -6.41 1.32
C ASP A 45 1.30 -5.79 2.21
N TRP A 46 0.90 -4.97 3.19
CA TRP A 46 1.82 -4.37 4.15
C TRP A 46 2.49 -5.43 5.02
N ARG A 47 1.74 -6.42 5.51
CA ARG A 47 2.32 -7.54 6.26
C ARG A 47 3.37 -8.29 5.46
N ALA A 48 3.11 -8.54 4.17
CA ALA A 48 4.08 -9.17 3.29
C ALA A 48 5.32 -8.28 3.08
N GLN A 49 5.14 -6.97 2.94
CA GLN A 49 6.23 -6.01 2.75
C GLN A 49 7.13 -5.85 3.98
N PHE A 50 6.55 -5.78 5.18
CA PHE A 50 7.32 -5.71 6.44
C PHE A 50 7.90 -7.08 6.83
N GLY A 51 7.30 -8.17 6.37
CA GLY A 51 7.75 -9.52 6.64
C GLY A 51 7.92 -9.76 8.16
N PRO A 52 9.09 -10.26 8.61
CA PRO A 52 9.34 -10.52 10.04
C PRO A 52 9.20 -9.29 10.96
N ALA A 53 9.39 -8.07 10.44
CA ALA A 53 9.27 -6.84 11.22
C ALA A 53 7.80 -6.44 11.50
N TRP A 54 6.82 -7.11 10.87
CA TRP A 54 5.41 -6.79 11.03
C TRP A 54 4.96 -6.85 12.49
N ASP A 55 5.38 -7.88 13.24
CA ASP A 55 4.93 -8.05 14.62
C ASP A 55 5.50 -6.96 15.53
N GLU A 56 6.70 -6.45 15.24
CA GLU A 56 7.28 -5.30 15.94
C GLU A 56 6.49 -4.02 15.65
N LEU A 57 6.12 -3.80 14.38
CA LEU A 57 5.29 -2.67 13.99
C LEU A 57 3.93 -2.70 14.70
N VAL A 58 3.29 -3.86 14.78
CA VAL A 58 2.01 -4.04 15.51
C VAL A 58 2.18 -3.71 16.99
N ARG A 59 3.25 -4.18 17.64
CA ARG A 59 3.55 -3.84 19.04
C ARG A 59 3.78 -2.34 19.24
N ALA A 60 4.53 -1.72 18.32
CA ALA A 60 4.76 -0.27 18.36
C ALA A 60 3.45 0.51 18.18
N LYS A 61 2.60 0.11 17.23
CA LYS A 61 1.27 0.69 17.02
C LYS A 61 0.43 0.63 18.29
N ALA A 62 0.36 -0.53 18.95
CA ALA A 62 -0.38 -0.69 20.20
C ALA A 62 0.20 0.14 21.36
N ARG A 63 1.53 0.32 21.41
CA ARG A 63 2.18 1.09 22.47
C ARG A 63 1.98 2.59 22.30
N TYR A 64 2.19 3.10 21.08
CA TYR A 64 2.32 4.53 20.81
C TYR A 64 1.09 5.17 20.15
N ASP A 65 0.20 4.37 19.55
CA ASP A 65 -1.01 4.87 18.89
C ASP A 65 -2.22 3.98 19.19
N ARG A 66 -2.56 3.90 20.48
CA ARG A 66 -3.70 3.12 21.00
C ARG A 66 -5.05 3.47 20.40
N ARG A 67 -5.18 4.67 19.81
CA ARG A 67 -6.43 5.17 19.20
C ARG A 67 -6.42 5.05 17.67
N SER A 68 -5.39 4.41 17.09
CA SER A 68 -5.23 4.19 15.65
C SER A 68 -5.40 5.48 14.83
N ILE A 69 -4.83 6.59 15.30
CA ILE A 69 -4.96 7.90 14.67
C ILE A 69 -3.92 8.08 13.55
N LEU A 70 -2.70 7.61 13.78
CA LEU A 70 -1.59 7.78 12.87
C LEU A 70 -1.72 6.82 11.68
N THR A 71 -1.26 7.27 10.51
CA THR A 71 -1.11 6.47 9.28
C THR A 71 -2.38 5.81 8.72
N ARG A 72 -3.58 6.28 9.08
CA ARG A 72 -4.86 5.75 8.55
C ARG A 72 -4.95 5.73 7.02
N GLY A 73 -4.44 6.77 6.36
CA GLY A 73 -4.52 6.92 4.90
C GLY A 73 -3.75 5.86 4.09
N TYR A 74 -2.86 5.09 4.73
CA TYR A 74 -2.08 4.06 4.05
C TYR A 74 -2.77 2.67 4.02
N GLY A 75 -3.90 2.50 4.72
CA GLY A 75 -4.63 1.23 4.72
C GLY A 75 -3.89 0.06 5.40
N LEU A 76 -2.96 0.35 6.32
CA LEU A 76 -2.26 -0.68 7.12
C LEU A 76 -3.20 -1.29 8.17
N TRP A 77 -4.13 -0.49 8.68
CA TRP A 77 -4.98 -0.80 9.82
C TRP A 77 -6.46 -0.63 9.42
N PRO A 78 -7.39 -1.38 10.03
CA PRO A 78 -8.82 -1.15 9.90
C PRO A 78 -9.25 0.25 10.35
#